data_AF-A0A0V1L9R7-F1
#
_entry.id   AF-A0A0V1L9R7-F1
#
_cell.length_a   1.000
_cell.length_b   1.000
_cell.length_c   1.000
_cell.angle_alpha   90.00
_cell.angle_beta   90.00
_cell.angle_gamma   90.00
#
_symmetry.space_group_name_H-M   'P 1'
#
loop_
_entity.id
_entity.type
_entity.pdbx_description
1 polymer ?
#
loop_
_entity_poly.entity_id
_entity_poly.type
_entity_poly.pdbx_seq_one_letter_code
_entity_poly.pdbx_strand_id
1 'polypeptide(L)'
;MTKLMPASVFVSTIRFKTLYDMHLRGGPPARRPQPKSPISGHPQMRGVVLKVLIKKPKKPNSANRKCVLVRLTNGKETVAWIPGEGHNLQEHSQVLVEGGRKPDLIGVKIRVIRGKLDCAPDSPYTVPNLLSICRIAASPVLVHLIINGHFSYTLSLFTVVATTDILDGYIARRFPTQRSTFGSIIDPIADKILVASMFLSLTYCQMIPALLTIVVIARDVCLITTGLYLRLSTMRSFDQSLGSVFHFSTQTVKITPTILSKINTFMQFALVTATLIKPIGNYDLQTTLNILSWITGFTTVTSGIQYAFSKTAFQMQQFQKEKTNAT
;
A
#
# COMPACT_ATOMS: atom_id res chain seq x y z
N MET A 1 35.99 -45.81 -37.82
CA MET A 1 34.53 -45.67 -38.03
C MET A 1 33.90 -46.92 -37.43
N THR A 2 33.04 -46.93 -36.42
CA THR A 2 31.95 -46.03 -36.02
C THR A 2 31.72 -46.15 -34.51
N LYS A 3 31.51 -45.00 -33.86
CA LYS A 3 31.26 -44.86 -32.43
C LYS A 3 29.77 -45.16 -32.19
N LEU A 4 29.44 -46.27 -31.53
CA LEU A 4 28.06 -46.60 -31.17
C LEU A 4 27.56 -45.63 -30.08
N MET A 5 26.57 -44.81 -30.44
CA MET A 5 25.85 -43.91 -29.53
C MET A 5 24.98 -44.71 -28.55
N PRO A 6 24.76 -44.24 -27.30
CA PRO A 6 23.81 -44.89 -26.41
C PRO A 6 22.39 -44.60 -26.87
N ALA A 7 21.58 -45.66 -26.97
CA ALA A 7 20.18 -45.61 -27.33
C ALA A 7 19.40 -44.68 -26.38
N SER A 8 18.71 -43.71 -26.98
CA SER A 8 17.70 -42.90 -26.32
C SER A 8 16.62 -43.81 -25.74
N VAL A 9 16.47 -43.78 -24.41
CA VAL A 9 15.40 -44.51 -23.72
C VAL A 9 14.06 -43.87 -24.07
N PHE A 10 13.45 -44.35 -25.15
CA PHE A 10 12.04 -44.14 -25.45
C PHE A 10 11.24 -44.84 -24.36
N VAL A 11 10.78 -44.07 -23.37
CA VAL A 11 9.79 -44.55 -22.40
C VAL A 11 8.46 -44.62 -23.14
N SER A 12 8.22 -45.75 -23.81
CA SER A 12 6.89 -46.08 -24.31
C SER A 12 5.94 -46.21 -23.12
N THR A 13 4.81 -45.53 -23.18
CA THR A 13 3.75 -45.67 -22.16
C THR A 13 3.12 -47.05 -22.33
N ILE A 14 3.70 -48.08 -21.71
CA ILE A 14 3.21 -49.45 -21.76
C ILE A 14 1.86 -49.48 -21.02
N ARG A 15 0.76 -49.60 -21.76
CA ARG A 15 -0.56 -49.90 -21.21
C ARG A 15 -0.60 -51.38 -20.80
N PHE A 16 -0.67 -51.64 -19.51
CA PHE A 16 -0.92 -52.99 -18.99
C PHE A 16 -2.37 -53.40 -19.32
N LYS A 17 -2.56 -54.56 -19.96
CA LYS A 17 -3.90 -55.10 -20.27
C LYS A 17 -4.55 -55.77 -19.07
N THR A 18 -3.77 -56.38 -18.19
CA THR A 18 -4.26 -57.08 -16.99
C THR A 18 -3.37 -56.84 -15.76
N LEU A 19 -3.93 -57.01 -14.55
CA LEU A 19 -3.15 -56.95 -13.30
C LEU A 19 -2.14 -58.11 -13.19
N TYR A 20 -2.44 -59.26 -13.80
CA TYR A 20 -1.57 -60.44 -13.82
C TYR A 20 -0.27 -60.16 -14.62
N ASP A 21 -0.37 -59.50 -15.77
CA ASP A 21 0.79 -59.06 -16.56
C ASP A 21 1.67 -58.05 -15.79
N MET A 22 1.06 -57.23 -14.92
CA MET A 22 1.79 -56.28 -14.09
C MET A 22 2.56 -56.99 -12.96
N HIS A 23 1.99 -58.05 -12.38
CA HIS A 23 2.64 -58.85 -11.33
C HIS A 23 3.86 -59.63 -11.87
N LEU A 24 3.70 -60.29 -13.02
CA LEU A 24 4.78 -61.04 -13.68
C LEU A 24 5.99 -60.16 -14.04
N ARG A 25 5.78 -58.85 -14.21
CA ARG A 25 6.82 -57.88 -14.62
C ARG A 25 7.41 -57.06 -13.47
N GLY A 26 7.22 -57.48 -12.22
CA GLY A 26 7.81 -56.81 -11.06
C GLY A 26 7.06 -55.55 -10.61
N GLY A 27 5.78 -55.43 -10.98
CA GLY A 27 4.91 -54.34 -10.54
C GLY A 27 4.93 -53.10 -11.44
N PRO A 28 4.19 -52.05 -11.06
CA PRO A 28 4.17 -50.80 -11.81
C PRO A 28 5.56 -50.14 -11.81
N PRO A 29 5.93 -49.40 -12.87
CA PRO A 29 7.21 -48.72 -12.92
C PRO A 29 7.38 -47.79 -11.72
N ALA A 30 8.58 -47.77 -11.15
CA ALA A 30 8.91 -46.93 -10.01
C ALA A 30 8.54 -45.47 -10.32
N ARG A 31 7.71 -44.87 -9.47
CA ARG A 31 7.34 -43.46 -9.62
C ARG A 31 8.61 -42.61 -9.58
N ARG A 32 8.78 -41.72 -10.56
CA ARG A 32 9.89 -40.75 -10.54
C ARG A 32 9.87 -39.99 -9.22
N PRO A 33 11.00 -39.91 -8.49
CA PRO A 33 11.04 -39.17 -7.24
C PRO A 33 10.75 -37.70 -7.52
N GLN A 34 9.73 -37.16 -6.86
CA GLN A 34 9.43 -35.72 -6.94
C GLN A 34 10.49 -34.94 -6.17
N PRO A 35 10.95 -33.77 -6.66
CA PRO A 35 11.92 -32.96 -5.94
C PRO A 35 11.38 -32.58 -4.56
N LYS A 36 12.15 -32.89 -3.51
CA LYS A 36 11.74 -32.71 -2.10
C LYS A 36 11.49 -31.24 -1.74
N SER A 37 12.27 -30.34 -2.34
CA SER A 37 12.22 -28.89 -2.14
C SER A 37 11.66 -28.18 -3.37
N PRO A 38 10.88 -27.10 -3.20
CA PRO A 38 10.37 -26.33 -4.33
C PRO A 38 11.46 -25.62 -5.15
N ILE A 39 12.65 -25.42 -4.57
CA ILE A 39 13.81 -24.73 -5.17
C ILE A 39 14.65 -25.66 -6.07
N SER A 40 14.18 -26.88 -6.35
CA SER A 40 14.84 -27.85 -7.25
C SER A 40 16.36 -28.03 -7.00
N GLY A 41 16.81 -28.01 -5.74
CA GLY A 41 18.21 -28.22 -5.36
C GLY A 41 19.11 -26.98 -5.31
N HIS A 42 18.62 -25.78 -5.66
CA HIS A 42 19.40 -24.55 -5.53
C HIS A 42 19.36 -24.02 -4.08
N PRO A 43 20.44 -23.38 -3.58
CA PRO A 43 20.47 -22.82 -2.23
C PRO A 43 19.48 -21.65 -2.08
N GLN A 44 19.41 -20.78 -3.09
CA GLN A 44 18.54 -19.62 -3.15
C GLN A 44 17.95 -19.50 -4.56
N MET A 45 16.77 -18.89 -4.67
CA MET A 45 16.11 -18.65 -5.95
C MET A 45 15.31 -17.37 -5.91
N ARG A 46 15.31 -16.63 -7.02
CA ARG A 46 14.48 -15.46 -7.19
C ARG A 46 13.04 -15.88 -7.47
N GLY A 47 12.09 -15.08 -7.01
CA GLY A 47 10.70 -15.25 -7.33
C GLY A 47 9.96 -13.92 -7.35
N VAL A 48 8.78 -13.94 -7.98
CA VAL A 48 7.87 -12.80 -8.04
C VAL A 48 6.68 -13.10 -7.14
N VAL A 49 6.34 -12.15 -6.29
CA VAL A 49 5.19 -12.22 -5.40
C VAL A 49 3.91 -12.13 -6.23
N LEU A 50 3.04 -13.14 -6.13
CA LEU A 50 1.70 -13.11 -6.72
C LEU A 50 0.71 -12.45 -5.76
N LYS A 51 0.73 -12.83 -4.48
CA LYS A 51 -0.10 -12.23 -3.43
C LYS A 51 0.49 -12.44 -2.04
N VAL A 52 0.28 -11.46 -1.17
CA VAL A 52 0.57 -11.57 0.27
C VAL A 52 -0.61 -12.28 0.94
N LEU A 53 -0.32 -13.24 1.83
CA LEU A 53 -1.34 -14.05 2.48
C LEU A 53 -0.97 -14.35 3.93
N ILE A 54 -1.98 -14.43 4.79
CA ILE A 54 -1.80 -14.78 6.19
C ILE A 54 -2.27 -16.23 6.38
N LYS A 55 -1.43 -17.09 6.96
CA LYS A 55 -1.79 -18.48 7.27
C LYS A 55 -1.95 -18.67 8.78
N LYS A 56 -3.03 -19.35 9.18
CA LYS A 56 -3.21 -19.82 10.55
C LYS A 56 -2.20 -20.95 10.85
N PRO A 57 -1.50 -20.91 12.00
CA PRO A 57 -0.54 -21.95 12.37
C PRO A 57 -1.23 -23.25 12.81
N LYS A 58 -0.47 -24.35 12.86
CA LYS A 58 -0.85 -25.57 13.55
C LYS A 58 -0.88 -25.31 15.07
N LYS A 59 -1.91 -25.80 15.77
CA LYS A 59 -1.93 -25.85 17.25
C LYS A 59 -0.64 -26.54 17.74
N PRO A 60 0.01 -26.08 18.82
CA PRO A 60 -0.49 -25.22 19.91
C PRO A 60 -0.40 -23.70 19.65
N ASN A 61 0.27 -23.27 18.58
CA ASN A 61 0.49 -21.86 18.29
C ASN A 61 -0.81 -21.19 17.80
N SER A 62 -1.05 -19.94 18.22
CA SER A 62 -2.25 -19.16 17.85
C SER A 62 -1.94 -17.96 16.93
N ALA A 63 -0.71 -17.46 16.94
CA ALA A 63 -0.33 -16.26 16.20
C ALA A 63 -0.29 -16.48 14.67
N ASN A 64 -1.06 -15.68 13.95
CA ASN A 64 -1.11 -15.64 12.49
C ASN A 64 0.29 -15.44 11.86
N ARG A 65 0.60 -16.19 10.80
CA ARG A 65 1.91 -16.15 10.12
C ARG A 65 1.81 -15.44 8.77
N LYS A 66 2.64 -14.42 8.58
CA LYS A 66 2.76 -13.69 7.31
C LYS A 66 3.48 -14.55 6.28
N CYS A 67 2.83 -14.82 5.17
CA CYS A 67 3.33 -15.62 4.08
C CYS A 67 3.08 -14.92 2.75
N VAL A 68 3.70 -15.44 1.69
CA VAL A 68 3.56 -14.91 0.33
C VAL A 68 3.44 -16.07 -0.64
N LEU A 69 2.53 -15.96 -1.60
CA LEU A 69 2.52 -16.84 -2.75
C LEU A 69 3.52 -16.30 -3.76
N VAL A 70 4.56 -17.06 -4.05
CA VAL A 70 5.67 -16.65 -4.91
C VAL A 70 5.72 -17.59 -6.12
N ARG A 71 5.80 -17.00 -7.32
CA ARG A 71 6.17 -17.70 -8.55
C ARG A 71 7.68 -17.66 -8.71
N LEU A 72 8.34 -18.80 -8.57
CA LEU A 72 9.78 -18.94 -8.72
C LEU A 72 10.20 -18.78 -10.18
N THR A 73 11.48 -18.53 -10.44
CA THR A 73 12.05 -18.52 -11.81
C THR A 73 11.80 -19.83 -12.56
N ASN A 74 11.64 -20.95 -11.85
CA ASN A 74 11.31 -22.25 -12.41
C ASN A 74 9.84 -22.39 -12.84
N GLY A 75 9.04 -21.32 -12.79
CA GLY A 75 7.61 -21.31 -13.08
C GLY A 75 6.71 -21.90 -11.98
N LYS A 76 7.28 -22.59 -10.99
CA LYS A 76 6.54 -23.20 -9.87
C LYS A 76 6.02 -22.13 -8.91
N GLU A 77 4.76 -22.29 -8.51
CA GLU A 77 4.10 -21.44 -7.51
C GLU A 77 4.13 -22.10 -6.14
N THR A 78 4.63 -21.38 -5.15
CA THR A 78 4.91 -21.93 -3.84
C THR A 78 4.69 -20.89 -2.76
N VAL A 79 4.28 -21.32 -1.57
CA VAL A 79 4.11 -20.41 -0.43
C VAL A 79 5.42 -20.32 0.34
N ALA A 80 5.92 -19.10 0.50
CA ALA A 80 7.05 -18.77 1.35
C ALA A 80 6.58 -18.04 2.61
N TRP A 81 7.16 -18.35 3.78
CA TRP A 81 6.92 -17.55 4.98
C TRP A 81 7.91 -16.39 5.04
N ILE A 82 7.46 -15.27 5.60
CA ILE A 82 8.31 -14.10 5.82
C ILE A 82 8.81 -14.18 7.27
N PRO A 83 10.13 -14.24 7.50
CA PRO A 83 10.67 -14.17 8.86
C PRO A 83 10.46 -12.81 9.48
N GLY A 84 10.55 -12.70 10.82
CA GLY A 84 10.51 -11.43 11.59
C GLY A 84 9.16 -10.70 11.61
N GLU A 85 9.19 -9.46 12.10
CA GLU A 85 8.03 -8.56 12.19
C GLU A 85 8.03 -7.53 11.04
N GLY A 86 6.83 -7.15 10.56
CA GLY A 86 6.66 -6.25 9.40
C GLY A 86 7.13 -6.80 8.05
N HIS A 87 6.70 -6.20 6.94
CA HIS A 87 7.29 -6.34 5.60
C HIS A 87 6.67 -5.32 4.63
N ASN A 88 7.43 -4.88 3.63
CA ASN A 88 6.99 -3.97 2.58
C ASN A 88 6.70 -4.67 1.23
N LEU A 89 6.53 -5.99 1.23
CA LEU A 89 6.24 -6.77 0.01
C LEU A 89 4.84 -6.48 -0.53
N GLN A 90 4.74 -6.27 -1.84
CA GLN A 90 3.50 -6.07 -2.58
C GLN A 90 3.36 -7.13 -3.68
N GLU A 91 2.19 -7.18 -4.33
CA GLU A 91 2.03 -7.92 -5.58
C GLU A 91 3.07 -7.45 -6.60
N HIS A 92 3.64 -8.41 -7.34
CA HIS A 92 4.74 -8.22 -8.28
C HIS A 92 6.09 -7.81 -7.70
N SER A 93 6.24 -7.70 -6.37
CA SER A 93 7.55 -7.52 -5.74
C SER A 93 8.45 -8.72 -6.01
N GLN A 94 9.75 -8.46 -6.14
CA GLN A 94 10.77 -9.46 -6.35
C GLN A 94 11.38 -9.85 -5.01
N VAL A 95 11.44 -11.15 -4.77
CA VAL A 95 11.94 -11.71 -3.52
C VAL A 95 12.98 -12.79 -3.79
N LEU A 96 13.93 -12.90 -2.87
CA LEU A 96 14.91 -13.97 -2.85
C LEU A 96 14.45 -14.97 -1.79
N VAL A 97 14.28 -16.23 -2.18
CA VAL A 97 13.83 -17.29 -1.27
C VAL A 97 14.94 -18.33 -1.09
N GLU A 98 14.96 -18.94 0.09
CA GLU A 98 15.86 -20.04 0.43
C GLU A 98 15.12 -21.21 1.08
N GLY A 99 15.79 -22.35 1.17
CA GLY A 99 15.29 -23.51 1.90
C GLY A 99 15.07 -23.17 3.38
N GLY A 100 13.92 -23.53 3.93
CA GLY A 100 13.61 -23.24 5.33
C GLY A 100 12.17 -23.58 5.66
N ARG A 101 11.93 -24.81 6.14
CA ARG A 101 10.60 -25.24 6.56
C ARG A 101 10.21 -24.52 7.86
N LYS A 102 9.01 -23.95 7.90
CA LYS A 102 8.41 -23.46 9.14
C LYS A 102 7.58 -24.60 9.77
N PRO A 103 7.93 -25.10 10.97
CA PRO A 103 7.22 -26.22 11.60
C PRO A 103 5.72 -25.95 11.81
N ASP A 104 5.39 -24.69 12.11
CA ASP A 104 4.02 -24.23 12.40
C ASP A 104 3.08 -24.30 11.18
N LEU A 105 3.61 -24.36 9.96
CA LEU A 105 2.82 -24.19 8.74
C LEU A 105 2.85 -25.43 7.86
N ILE A 106 1.67 -25.90 7.48
CA ILE A 106 1.52 -27.04 6.58
C ILE A 106 1.89 -26.62 5.15
N GLY A 107 2.78 -27.38 4.52
CA GLY A 107 3.19 -27.19 3.12
C GLY A 107 4.15 -26.02 2.87
N VAL A 108 4.60 -25.29 3.91
CA VAL A 108 5.54 -24.16 3.75
C VAL A 108 6.98 -24.63 3.99
N LYS A 109 7.72 -24.83 2.90
CA LYS A 109 9.08 -25.40 2.89
C LYS A 109 10.19 -24.38 2.63
N ILE A 110 9.83 -23.15 2.26
CA ILE A 110 10.76 -22.10 1.85
C ILE A 110 10.49 -20.82 2.65
N ARG A 111 11.54 -20.02 2.84
CA ARG A 111 11.49 -18.73 3.55
C ARG A 111 11.97 -17.61 2.63
N VAL A 112 11.46 -16.40 2.85
CA VAL A 112 11.97 -15.19 2.20
C VAL A 112 13.23 -14.70 2.93
N ILE A 113 14.25 -14.30 2.18
CA ILE A 113 15.46 -13.65 2.71
C ILE A 113 15.18 -12.15 2.84
N ARG A 114 15.38 -11.59 4.04
CA ARG A 114 15.24 -10.16 4.31
C ARG A 114 16.48 -9.38 3.84
N GLY A 115 16.30 -8.10 3.53
CA GLY A 115 17.37 -7.20 3.12
C GLY A 115 17.92 -7.48 1.71
N LYS A 116 17.26 -8.36 0.95
CA LYS A 116 17.60 -8.69 -0.44
C LYS A 116 16.38 -8.44 -1.33
N LEU A 117 16.63 -7.87 -2.52
CA LEU A 117 15.59 -7.42 -3.44
C LEU A 117 14.57 -6.51 -2.72
N ASP A 118 13.27 -6.73 -2.89
CA ASP A 118 12.22 -5.84 -2.36
C ASP A 118 11.83 -6.16 -0.91
N CYS A 119 12.39 -7.22 -0.30
CA CYS A 119 12.10 -7.59 1.08
C CYS A 119 12.94 -6.77 2.08
N ALA A 120 12.85 -5.44 2.01
CA ALA A 120 13.46 -4.55 2.97
C ALA A 120 12.80 -4.68 4.36
N PRO A 121 13.55 -4.47 5.46
CA PRO A 121 12.96 -4.31 6.79
C PRO A 121 12.00 -3.13 6.78
N ASP A 122 10.80 -3.32 7.30
CA ASP A 122 9.83 -2.24 7.46
C ASP A 122 10.07 -1.57 8.82
N SER A 123 10.71 -0.39 8.82
CA SER A 123 10.94 0.41 10.02
C SER A 123 9.98 1.60 10.07
N PRO A 124 9.46 1.97 11.25
CA PRO A 124 8.71 3.20 11.43
C PRO A 124 9.63 4.44 11.42
N TYR A 125 10.92 4.26 11.75
CA TYR A 125 11.92 5.31 11.72
C TYR A 125 12.50 5.43 10.31
N THR A 126 11.93 6.34 9.51
CA THR A 126 12.43 6.69 8.18
C THR A 126 12.45 8.21 8.04
N VAL A 127 13.29 8.74 7.16
CA VAL A 127 13.38 10.19 6.91
C VAL A 127 12.02 10.77 6.48
N PRO A 128 11.27 10.13 5.55
CA PRO A 128 9.92 10.58 5.18
C PRO A 128 8.96 10.67 6.38
N ASN A 129 8.91 9.64 7.23
CA ASN A 129 8.01 9.63 8.37
C ASN A 129 8.34 10.74 9.38
N LEU A 130 9.63 11.02 9.59
CA LEU A 130 10.06 12.12 10.47
C LEU A 130 9.57 13.47 9.93
N LEU A 131 9.69 13.69 8.61
CA LEU A 131 9.19 14.90 7.96
C LEU A 131 7.67 15.04 8.16
N SER A 132 6.89 13.99 7.94
CA SER A 132 5.44 13.99 8.19
C SER A 132 5.06 14.27 9.65
N ILE A 133 5.82 13.74 10.62
CA ILE A 133 5.63 14.04 12.04
C ILE A 133 5.94 15.51 12.33
N CYS A 134 7.03 16.06 11.77
CA CYS A 134 7.36 17.47 11.89
C CYS A 134 6.25 18.36 11.30
N ARG A 135 5.58 17.94 10.21
CA ARG A 135 4.43 18.67 9.63
C ARG A 135 3.23 18.70 10.58
N ILE A 136 2.91 17.57 11.21
CA ILE A 136 1.85 17.51 12.23
C ILE A 136 2.19 18.44 13.40
N ALA A 137 3.43 18.43 13.88
CA ALA A 137 3.90 19.29 14.96
C ALA A 137 3.94 20.78 14.58
N ALA A 138 4.19 21.11 13.30
CA ALA A 138 4.19 22.48 12.79
C ALA A 138 2.78 23.08 12.68
N SER A 139 1.75 22.26 12.47
CA SER A 139 0.34 22.70 12.37
C SER A 139 -0.11 23.62 13.53
N PRO A 140 0.01 23.24 14.81
CA PRO A 140 -0.38 24.12 15.92
C PRO A 140 0.47 25.40 16.00
N VAL A 141 1.74 25.34 15.62
CA VAL A 141 2.62 26.52 15.58
C VAL A 141 2.15 27.51 14.52
N LEU A 142 1.80 27.03 13.32
CA LEU A 142 1.24 27.85 12.25
C LEU A 142 -0.08 28.50 12.68
N VAL A 143 -0.97 27.75 13.33
CA VAL A 143 -2.23 28.28 13.87
C VAL A 143 -1.96 29.41 14.87
N HIS A 144 -1.02 29.21 15.79
CA HIS A 144 -0.65 30.23 16.77
C HIS A 144 -0.12 31.51 16.11
N LEU A 145 0.76 31.38 15.10
CA LEU A 145 1.30 32.52 14.37
C LEU A 145 0.23 33.29 13.59
N ILE A 146 -0.75 32.59 12.99
CA ILE A 146 -1.86 33.22 12.28
C ILE A 146 -2.74 34.03 13.23
N ILE A 147 -3.12 33.45 14.38
CA ILE A 147 -3.97 34.12 15.36
C ILE A 147 -3.29 35.38 15.92
N ASN A 148 -1.96 35.34 16.12
CA ASN A 148 -1.19 36.49 16.58
C ASN A 148 -0.90 37.52 15.46
N GLY A 149 -1.35 37.29 14.23
CA GLY A 149 -1.15 38.20 13.10
C GLY A 149 0.27 38.22 12.53
N HIS A 150 1.11 37.24 12.87
CA HIS A 150 2.51 37.13 12.43
C HIS A 150 2.63 36.48 11.04
N PHE A 151 1.93 37.05 10.04
CA PHE A 151 1.78 36.44 8.71
C PHE A 151 3.09 36.24 7.93
N SER A 152 4.10 37.11 8.09
CA SER A 152 5.41 36.93 7.44
C SER A 152 6.11 35.65 7.90
N TYR A 153 6.10 35.40 9.22
CA TYR A 153 6.66 34.18 9.79
C TYR A 153 5.83 32.95 9.38
N THR A 154 4.50 33.07 9.39
CA THR A 154 3.61 32.01 8.92
C THR A 154 3.90 31.62 7.47
N LEU A 155 4.03 32.58 6.56
CA LEU A 155 4.33 32.31 5.15
C LEU A 155 5.67 31.59 5.00
N SER A 156 6.71 32.06 5.71
CA SER A 156 8.04 31.43 5.66
C SER A 156 8.02 29.98 6.16
N LEU A 157 7.39 29.73 7.32
CA LEU A 157 7.29 28.39 7.91
C LEU A 157 6.41 27.48 7.06
N PHE A 158 5.26 27.97 6.58
CA PHE A 158 4.37 27.23 5.69
C PHE A 158 5.08 26.82 4.39
N THR A 159 5.88 27.71 3.81
CA THR A 159 6.66 27.39 2.60
C THR A 159 7.66 26.27 2.87
N VAL A 160 8.41 26.34 3.98
CA VAL A 160 9.34 25.27 4.38
C VAL A 160 8.59 23.95 4.56
N VAL A 161 7.52 23.94 5.35
CA VAL A 161 6.69 22.75 5.61
C VAL A 161 6.09 22.18 4.32
N ALA A 162 5.57 23.02 3.41
CA ALA A 162 5.02 22.58 2.13
C ALA A 162 6.10 21.97 1.21
N THR A 163 7.31 22.54 1.19
CA THR A 163 8.42 21.96 0.40
C THR A 163 8.90 20.62 0.95
N THR A 164 8.78 20.37 2.27
CA THR A 164 9.16 19.08 2.86
C THR A 164 8.30 17.91 2.40
N ASP A 165 7.03 18.13 2.05
CA ASP A 165 6.13 17.10 1.49
C ASP A 165 6.58 16.67 0.07
N ILE A 166 7.03 17.61 -0.74
CA ILE A 166 7.59 17.27 -2.05
C ILE A 166 8.87 16.44 -1.87
N LEU A 167 9.68 16.79 -0.87
CA LEU A 167 10.95 16.15 -0.58
C LEU A 167 10.77 14.73 -0.01
N ASP A 168 9.86 14.50 0.94
CA ASP A 168 9.62 13.17 1.50
C ASP A 168 9.07 12.20 0.45
N GLY A 169 8.14 12.65 -0.39
CA GLY A 169 7.62 11.88 -1.51
C GLY A 169 8.69 11.60 -2.59
N TYR A 170 9.65 12.50 -2.77
CA TYR A 170 10.81 12.27 -3.64
C TYR A 170 11.75 11.20 -3.05
N ILE A 171 12.10 11.31 -1.76
CA ILE A 171 12.98 10.38 -1.05
C ILE A 171 12.36 8.97 -1.04
N ALA A 172 11.08 8.84 -0.69
CA ALA A 172 10.39 7.55 -0.65
C ALA A 172 10.31 6.88 -2.05
N ARG A 173 10.24 7.67 -3.13
CA ARG A 173 10.25 7.13 -4.50
C ARG A 173 11.64 6.69 -4.93
N ARG A 174 12.68 7.46 -4.64
CA ARG A 174 14.06 7.21 -5.08
C ARG A 174 14.78 6.13 -4.27
N PHE A 175 14.47 6.00 -2.98
CA PHE A 175 15.10 5.07 -2.06
C PHE A 175 14.09 4.03 -1.54
N PRO A 176 13.97 2.86 -2.18
CA PRO A 176 13.04 1.80 -1.76
C PRO A 176 13.24 1.31 -0.33
N THR A 177 14.47 1.43 0.20
CA THR A 177 14.83 1.09 1.58
C THR A 177 14.20 2.03 2.61
N GLN A 178 13.77 3.23 2.21
CA GLN A 178 13.14 4.23 3.08
C GLN A 178 11.61 4.19 3.00
N ARG A 179 11.03 3.26 2.23
CA ARG A 179 9.57 3.11 2.16
C ARG A 179 9.07 2.37 3.39
N SER A 180 8.28 3.07 4.20
CA SER A 180 7.63 2.53 5.38
C SER A 180 6.16 2.28 5.11
N THR A 181 5.62 1.16 5.58
CA THR A 181 4.16 0.97 5.54
C THR A 181 3.47 2.03 6.39
N PHE A 182 4.06 2.38 7.55
CA PHE A 182 3.60 3.45 8.45
C PHE A 182 3.43 4.80 7.77
N GLY A 183 4.43 5.22 7.00
CA GLY A 183 4.40 6.46 6.21
C GLY A 183 3.22 6.52 5.25
N SER A 184 2.91 5.40 4.56
CA SER A 184 1.81 5.36 3.60
C SER A 184 0.42 5.72 4.17
N ILE A 185 0.25 5.67 5.50
CA ILE A 185 -0.96 6.12 6.19
C ILE A 185 -0.78 7.51 6.77
N ILE A 186 0.37 7.79 7.37
CA ILE A 186 0.61 9.04 8.08
C ILE A 186 0.77 10.21 7.11
N ASP A 187 1.42 10.03 5.97
CA ASP A 187 1.67 11.14 5.04
C ASP A 187 0.35 11.79 4.58
N PRO A 188 -0.66 11.03 4.09
CA PRO A 188 -1.97 11.61 3.74
C PRO A 188 -2.72 12.22 4.92
N ILE A 189 -2.51 11.75 6.15
CA ILE A 189 -3.13 12.32 7.35
C ILE A 189 -2.45 13.63 7.74
N ALA A 190 -1.12 13.67 7.70
CA ALA A 190 -0.31 14.85 7.97
C ALA A 190 -0.67 15.99 7.02
N ASP A 191 -0.81 15.71 5.72
CA ASP A 191 -1.27 16.67 4.71
C ASP A 191 -2.62 17.29 5.08
N LYS A 192 -3.56 16.45 5.50
CA LYS A 192 -4.93 16.86 5.80
C LYS A 192 -5.03 17.65 7.10
N ILE A 193 -4.26 17.27 8.11
CA ILE A 193 -4.14 18.04 9.35
C ILE A 193 -3.55 19.42 9.07
N LEU A 194 -2.45 19.47 8.30
CA LEU A 194 -1.80 20.73 7.95
C LEU A 194 -2.78 21.67 7.22
N VAL A 195 -3.36 21.22 6.10
CA VAL A 195 -4.28 22.05 5.32
C VAL A 195 -5.54 22.42 6.13
N ALA A 196 -6.15 21.49 6.85
CA ALA A 196 -7.33 21.78 7.66
C ALA A 196 -7.04 22.83 8.75
N SER A 197 -5.91 22.72 9.44
CA SER A 197 -5.52 23.69 10.47
C SER A 197 -5.34 25.12 9.91
N MET A 198 -4.77 25.24 8.70
CA MET A 198 -4.63 26.51 8.00
C MET A 198 -6.00 27.11 7.63
N PHE A 199 -6.92 26.30 7.10
CA PHE A 199 -8.27 26.78 6.76
C PHE A 199 -9.05 27.21 8.02
N LEU A 200 -8.99 26.45 9.11
CA LEU A 200 -9.66 26.84 10.37
C LEU A 200 -9.13 28.18 10.89
N SER A 201 -7.81 28.34 10.99
CA SER A 201 -7.20 29.54 11.55
C SER A 201 -7.43 30.77 10.67
N LEU A 202 -7.36 30.64 9.35
CA LEU A 202 -7.64 31.75 8.42
C LEU A 202 -9.13 32.12 8.39
N THR A 203 -10.04 31.16 8.55
CA THR A 203 -11.47 31.44 8.74
C THR A 203 -11.74 32.12 10.07
N TYR A 204 -11.04 31.73 11.14
CA TYR A 204 -11.15 32.41 12.43
C TYR A 204 -10.78 33.89 12.31
N CYS A 205 -9.70 34.20 11.58
CA CYS A 205 -9.30 35.57 11.22
C CYS A 205 -10.19 36.25 10.17
N GLN A 206 -11.33 35.64 9.77
CA GLN A 206 -12.27 36.15 8.77
C GLN A 206 -11.66 36.41 7.37
N MET A 207 -10.56 35.73 7.04
CA MET A 207 -9.88 35.87 5.74
C MET A 207 -10.42 34.91 4.68
N ILE A 208 -10.98 33.77 5.12
CA ILE A 208 -11.60 32.75 4.26
C ILE A 208 -13.06 32.57 4.68
N PRO A 209 -14.03 32.55 3.73
CA PRO A 209 -15.43 32.31 4.03
C PRO A 209 -15.65 30.98 4.78
N ALA A 210 -16.40 31.02 5.87
CA ALA A 210 -16.64 29.83 6.71
C ALA A 210 -17.28 28.67 5.95
N LEU A 211 -18.17 28.95 4.99
CA LEU A 211 -18.82 27.94 4.16
C LEU A 211 -17.81 27.14 3.33
N LEU A 212 -16.79 27.80 2.78
CA LEU A 212 -15.74 27.13 2.00
C LEU A 212 -14.95 26.17 2.90
N THR A 213 -14.58 26.62 4.09
CA THR A 213 -13.84 25.82 5.07
C THR A 213 -14.63 24.59 5.52
N ILE A 214 -15.93 24.75 5.80
CA ILE A 214 -16.82 23.63 6.14
C ILE A 214 -16.86 22.61 4.99
N VAL A 215 -17.02 23.05 3.74
CA VAL A 215 -17.07 22.16 2.57
C VAL A 215 -15.75 21.42 2.37
N VAL A 216 -14.61 22.10 2.52
CA VAL A 216 -13.26 21.51 2.43
C VAL A 216 -13.05 20.43 3.48
N ILE A 217 -13.33 20.74 4.76
CA ILE A 217 -13.15 19.81 5.87
C ILE A 217 -14.11 18.62 5.72
N ALA A 218 -15.39 18.87 5.43
CA ALA A 218 -16.38 17.81 5.25
C ALA A 218 -15.97 16.83 4.14
N ARG A 219 -15.48 17.34 3.02
CA ARG A 219 -14.96 16.51 1.92
C ARG A 219 -13.77 15.67 2.38
N ASP A 220 -12.80 16.27 3.07
CA ASP A 220 -11.59 15.59 3.51
C ASP A 220 -11.86 14.52 4.58
N VAL A 221 -12.73 14.81 5.54
CA VAL A 221 -13.21 13.83 6.52
C VAL A 221 -13.95 12.70 5.82
N CYS A 222 -14.80 12.99 4.83
CA CYS A 222 -15.49 11.98 4.02
C CYS A 222 -14.50 11.05 3.29
N LEU A 223 -13.41 11.58 2.72
CA LEU A 223 -12.37 10.78 2.08
C LEU A 223 -11.63 9.88 3.07
N ILE A 224 -11.21 10.43 4.21
CA ILE A 224 -10.49 9.66 5.25
C ILE A 224 -11.38 8.55 5.81
N THR A 225 -12.61 8.89 6.21
CA THR A 225 -13.58 7.93 6.76
C THR A 225 -13.97 6.87 5.74
N THR A 226 -14.16 7.24 4.47
CA THR A 226 -14.46 6.26 3.41
C THR A 226 -13.27 5.36 3.14
N GLY A 227 -12.04 5.88 3.09
CA GLY A 227 -10.83 5.07 2.94
C GLY A 227 -10.64 4.09 4.09
N LEU A 228 -10.87 4.56 5.33
CA LEU A 228 -10.83 3.72 6.52
C LEU A 228 -11.95 2.68 6.51
N TYR A 229 -13.19 3.07 6.18
CA TYR A 229 -14.33 2.18 6.08
C TYR A 229 -14.10 1.08 5.04
N LEU A 230 -13.60 1.43 3.85
CA LEU A 230 -13.28 0.45 2.80
C LEU A 230 -12.22 -0.54 3.30
N ARG A 231 -11.15 -0.04 3.93
CA ARG A 231 -10.11 -0.88 4.53
C ARG A 231 -10.66 -1.82 5.60
N LEU A 232 -11.50 -1.31 6.51
CA LEU A 232 -12.15 -2.11 7.54
C LEU A 232 -13.09 -3.16 6.94
N SER A 233 -13.87 -2.79 5.93
CA SER A 233 -14.83 -3.69 5.28
C SER A 233 -14.14 -4.81 4.52
N THR A 234 -13.01 -4.56 3.85
CA THR A 234 -12.21 -5.60 3.18
C THR A 234 -11.55 -6.56 4.18
N MET A 235 -11.11 -6.07 5.35
CA MET A 235 -10.47 -6.89 6.38
C MET A 235 -11.50 -7.73 7.18
N ARG A 236 -12.76 -7.29 7.26
CA ARG A 236 -13.84 -8.00 7.98
C ARG A 236 -14.21 -9.36 7.38
N SER A 237 -13.89 -9.60 6.11
CA SER A 237 -14.03 -10.93 5.48
C SER A 237 -12.96 -11.94 5.92
N PHE A 238 -11.93 -11.53 6.67
CA PHE A 238 -10.74 -12.35 6.94
C PHE A 238 -10.50 -12.72 8.42
N ASP A 239 -10.89 -11.91 9.41
CA ASP A 239 -10.86 -12.27 10.85
C ASP A 239 -11.60 -11.24 11.74
N GLN A 240 -12.07 -11.66 12.92
CA GLN A 240 -13.00 -10.88 13.79
C GLN A 240 -12.32 -10.09 14.95
N SER A 241 -11.00 -9.89 14.92
CA SER A 241 -10.24 -9.26 16.02
C SER A 241 -9.90 -7.78 15.74
N LEU A 242 -10.35 -6.88 16.63
CA LEU A 242 -10.03 -5.44 16.63
C LEU A 242 -8.52 -5.16 16.72
N GLY A 243 -7.74 -6.04 17.34
CA GLY A 243 -6.28 -5.94 17.37
C GLY A 243 -5.61 -6.15 16.01
N SER A 244 -6.30 -6.81 15.06
CA SER A 244 -5.79 -7.00 13.70
C SER A 244 -5.96 -5.78 12.79
N VAL A 245 -6.74 -4.79 13.21
CA VAL A 245 -6.96 -3.52 12.48
C VAL A 245 -5.65 -2.73 12.35
N PHE A 246 -4.75 -2.86 13.33
CA PHE A 246 -3.44 -2.23 13.33
C PHE A 246 -2.33 -3.09 12.70
N HIS A 247 -2.65 -4.29 12.19
CA HIS A 247 -1.64 -5.12 11.51
C HIS A 247 -1.36 -4.60 10.10
N PHE A 248 -0.36 -3.72 10.06
CA PHE A 248 0.14 -2.90 8.95
C PHE A 248 0.53 -3.58 7.62
N SER A 249 0.45 -4.91 7.51
CA SER A 249 1.13 -5.67 6.43
C SER A 249 0.28 -6.01 5.20
N THR A 250 -1.04 -5.82 5.23
CA THR A 250 -1.91 -6.20 4.11
C THR A 250 -2.47 -4.94 3.47
N GLN A 251 -1.84 -4.50 2.39
CA GLN A 251 -2.36 -3.38 1.60
C GLN A 251 -3.61 -3.84 0.84
N THR A 252 -4.76 -3.40 1.34
CA THR A 252 -6.05 -3.44 0.65
C THR A 252 -6.05 -2.49 -0.55
N VAL A 253 -6.81 -2.85 -1.58
CA VAL A 253 -7.17 -2.10 -2.81
C VAL A 253 -6.49 -0.74 -2.97
N LYS A 254 -5.52 -0.65 -3.90
CA LYS A 254 -4.93 0.63 -4.33
C LYS A 254 -6.02 1.48 -4.99
N ILE A 255 -6.61 2.41 -4.23
CA ILE A 255 -7.52 3.42 -4.77
C ILE A 255 -6.66 4.34 -5.65
N THR A 256 -6.88 4.28 -6.96
CA THR A 256 -6.16 5.14 -7.89
C THR A 256 -6.55 6.59 -7.63
N PRO A 257 -5.59 7.49 -7.34
CA PRO A 257 -5.93 8.88 -7.04
C PRO A 257 -6.49 9.55 -8.29
N THR A 258 -7.68 10.15 -8.17
CA THR A 258 -8.29 10.90 -9.27
C THR A 258 -7.52 12.19 -9.53
N ILE A 259 -7.39 12.56 -10.81
CA ILE A 259 -6.70 13.80 -11.22
C ILE A 259 -7.38 15.02 -10.57
N LEU A 260 -8.71 15.00 -10.46
CA LEU A 260 -9.50 16.07 -9.86
C LEU A 260 -9.18 16.31 -8.38
N SER A 261 -8.89 15.25 -7.61
CA SER A 261 -8.47 15.38 -6.22
C SER A 261 -7.11 16.05 -6.08
N LYS A 262 -6.19 15.79 -7.02
CA LYS A 262 -4.86 16.43 -7.04
C LYS A 262 -4.96 17.92 -7.37
N ILE A 263 -5.78 18.26 -8.37
CA ILE A 263 -6.07 19.66 -8.72
C ILE A 263 -6.68 20.38 -7.52
N ASN A 264 -7.63 19.75 -6.82
CA ASN A 264 -8.26 20.39 -5.68
C ASN A 264 -7.28 20.64 -4.53
N THR A 265 -6.42 19.68 -4.18
CA THR A 265 -5.37 19.91 -3.17
C THR A 265 -4.44 21.05 -3.60
N PHE A 266 -4.05 21.11 -4.87
CA PHE A 266 -3.24 22.23 -5.38
C PHE A 266 -3.94 23.59 -5.22
N MET A 267 -5.23 23.68 -5.56
CA MET A 267 -6.02 24.91 -5.39
C MET A 267 -6.15 25.33 -3.93
N GLN A 268 -6.29 24.37 -3.01
CA GLN A 268 -6.30 24.63 -1.56
C GLN A 268 -4.98 25.24 -1.08
N PHE A 269 -3.84 24.68 -1.49
CA PHE A 269 -2.51 25.24 -1.16
C PHE A 269 -2.31 26.64 -1.76
N ALA A 270 -2.74 26.85 -3.00
CA ALA A 270 -2.68 28.15 -3.66
C ALA A 270 -3.51 29.20 -2.91
N LEU A 271 -4.73 28.84 -2.48
CA LEU A 271 -5.61 29.73 -1.72
C LEU A 271 -5.03 30.10 -0.36
N VAL A 272 -4.49 29.13 0.38
CA VAL A 272 -3.80 29.38 1.66
C VAL A 272 -2.59 30.30 1.45
N THR A 273 -1.80 30.08 0.41
CA THR A 273 -0.64 30.93 0.12
C THR A 273 -1.07 32.37 -0.21
N ALA A 274 -2.06 32.54 -1.10
CA ALA A 274 -2.54 33.86 -1.50
C ALA A 274 -3.17 34.63 -0.33
N THR A 275 -3.90 33.95 0.56
CA THR A 275 -4.50 34.56 1.74
C THR A 275 -3.45 35.01 2.75
N LEU A 276 -2.36 34.25 2.94
CA LEU A 276 -1.24 34.66 3.78
C LEU A 276 -0.46 35.87 3.23
N ILE A 277 -0.42 36.04 1.90
CA ILE A 277 0.27 37.17 1.26
C ILE A 277 -0.50 38.49 1.43
N LYS A 278 -1.84 38.45 1.43
CA LYS A 278 -2.71 39.64 1.53
C LYS A 278 -2.31 40.61 2.67
N PRO A 279 -2.09 40.16 3.92
CA PRO A 279 -1.74 41.07 5.02
C PRO A 279 -0.26 41.48 5.04
N ILE A 280 0.62 40.85 4.24
CA ILE A 280 2.06 41.13 4.24
C ILE A 280 2.39 42.33 3.36
N GLY A 281 1.65 42.55 2.28
CA GLY A 281 1.85 43.68 1.36
C GLY A 281 0.56 44.43 1.07
N ASN A 282 0.67 45.68 0.62
CA ASN A 282 -0.47 46.52 0.24
C ASN A 282 -1.03 46.17 -1.14
N TYR A 283 -1.22 44.89 -1.42
CA TYR A 283 -1.78 44.41 -2.69
C TYR A 283 -3.29 44.25 -2.55
N ASP A 284 -4.07 44.84 -3.48
CA ASP A 284 -5.50 44.59 -3.56
C ASP A 284 -5.77 43.21 -4.19
N LEU A 285 -5.68 42.18 -3.35
CA LEU A 285 -5.88 40.78 -3.73
C LEU A 285 -7.33 40.32 -3.55
N GLN A 286 -8.27 41.21 -3.21
CA GLN A 286 -9.62 40.83 -2.82
C GLN A 286 -10.36 40.08 -3.96
N THR A 287 -10.28 40.61 -5.18
CA THR A 287 -10.89 39.97 -6.36
C THR A 287 -10.26 38.61 -6.65
N THR A 288 -8.93 38.52 -6.59
CA THR A 288 -8.18 37.28 -6.82
C THR A 288 -8.56 36.21 -5.80
N LEU A 289 -8.66 36.58 -4.51
CA LEU A 289 -9.04 35.66 -3.44
C LEU A 289 -10.49 35.18 -3.58
N ASN A 290 -11.41 36.05 -3.98
CA ASN A 290 -12.80 35.67 -4.24
C ASN A 290 -12.90 34.66 -5.39
N ILE A 291 -12.24 34.93 -6.52
CA ILE A 291 -12.20 34.01 -7.67
C ILE A 291 -11.59 32.67 -7.26
N LEU A 292 -10.45 32.70 -6.58
CA LEU A 292 -9.74 31.49 -6.15
C LEU A 292 -10.55 30.69 -5.12
N SER A 293 -11.31 31.36 -4.26
CA SER A 293 -12.23 30.72 -3.30
C SER A 293 -13.37 30.00 -4.02
N TRP A 294 -13.98 30.63 -5.02
CA TRP A 294 -15.03 30.00 -5.84
C TRP A 294 -14.50 28.79 -6.62
N ILE A 295 -13.34 28.92 -7.25
CA ILE A 295 -12.68 27.81 -7.97
C ILE A 295 -12.40 26.67 -6.99
N THR A 296 -11.82 26.95 -5.83
CA THR A 296 -11.51 25.94 -4.79
C THR A 296 -12.77 25.26 -4.27
N GLY A 297 -13.85 26.01 -4.08
CA GLY A 297 -15.16 25.47 -3.70
C GLY A 297 -15.71 24.52 -4.77
N PHE A 298 -15.70 24.95 -6.04
CA PHE A 298 -16.15 24.16 -7.17
C PHE A 298 -15.33 22.86 -7.35
N THR A 299 -13.99 22.94 -7.30
CA THR A 299 -13.12 21.75 -7.37
C THR A 299 -13.32 20.83 -6.18
N THR A 300 -13.67 21.36 -5.01
CA THR A 300 -13.97 20.56 -3.82
C THR A 300 -15.27 19.78 -3.95
N VAL A 301 -16.35 20.43 -4.35
CA VAL A 301 -17.64 19.76 -4.55
C VAL A 301 -17.54 18.70 -5.65
N THR A 302 -16.97 19.06 -6.80
CA THR A 302 -16.81 18.14 -7.93
C THR A 302 -15.91 16.95 -7.59
N SER A 303 -14.79 17.15 -6.88
CA SER A 303 -13.92 16.06 -6.42
C SER A 303 -14.62 15.12 -5.44
N GLY A 304 -15.44 15.67 -4.52
CA GLY A 304 -16.24 14.88 -3.59
C GLY A 304 -17.29 14.02 -4.30
N ILE A 305 -18.01 14.61 -5.26
CA ILE A 305 -19.01 13.93 -6.07
C ILE A 305 -18.37 12.79 -6.89
N GLN A 306 -17.27 13.08 -7.61
CA GLN A 306 -16.58 12.06 -8.41
C GLN A 306 -16.16 10.86 -7.56
N TYR A 307 -15.67 11.12 -6.34
CA TYR A 307 -15.26 10.05 -5.44
C TYR A 307 -16.46 9.19 -4.99
N ALA A 308 -17.57 9.84 -4.60
CA ALA A 308 -18.80 9.16 -4.22
C ALA A 308 -19.32 8.23 -5.33
N PHE A 309 -19.31 8.69 -6.59
CA PHE A 309 -19.74 7.88 -7.73
C PHE A 309 -18.75 6.78 -8.14
N SER A 310 -17.43 7.01 -7.98
CA SER A 310 -16.43 5.98 -8.29
C SER A 310 -16.58 4.74 -7.40
N LYS A 311 -17.01 4.92 -6.15
CA LYS A 311 -17.24 3.84 -5.19
C LYS A 311 -18.40 2.93 -5.61
N THR A 312 -19.47 3.48 -6.17
CA THR A 312 -20.61 2.72 -6.70
C THR A 312 -20.17 1.78 -7.82
N ALA A 313 -19.28 2.25 -8.70
CA ALA A 313 -18.70 1.43 -9.77
C ALA A 313 -17.80 0.30 -9.23
N PHE A 314 -16.96 0.57 -8.23
CA PHE A 314 -16.11 -0.45 -7.61
C PHE A 314 -16.91 -1.54 -6.85
N GLN A 315 -17.97 -1.15 -6.13
CA GLN A 315 -18.85 -2.10 -5.46
C GLN A 315 -19.53 -3.02 -6.48
N MET A 316 -20.02 -2.49 -7.61
CA MET A 316 -20.62 -3.30 -8.68
C MET A 316 -19.64 -4.32 -9.28
N GLN A 317 -18.36 -3.94 -9.49
CA GLN A 317 -17.35 -4.85 -10.03
C GLN A 317 -17.00 -6.00 -9.06
N GLN A 318 -16.95 -5.75 -7.76
CA GLN A 318 -16.71 -6.82 -6.78
C GLN A 318 -17.88 -7.81 -6.73
N PHE A 319 -19.12 -7.31 -6.73
CA PHE A 319 -20.32 -8.16 -6.83
C PHE A 319 -20.34 -9.01 -8.10
N GLN A 320 -19.91 -8.47 -9.25
CA GLN A 320 -19.81 -9.26 -10.48
C GLN A 320 -18.75 -10.35 -10.37
N LYS A 321 -17.57 -10.04 -9.81
CA LYS A 321 -16.46 -10.99 -9.67
C LYS A 321 -16.78 -12.13 -8.69
N GLU A 322 -17.54 -11.85 -7.63
CA GLU A 322 -18.06 -12.88 -6.72
C GLU A 322 -19.09 -13.79 -7.42
N LYS A 323 -19.98 -13.23 -8.26
CA LYS A 323 -20.92 -14.03 -9.06
C LYS A 323 -20.22 -14.94 -10.07
N THR A 324 -19.14 -14.47 -10.73
CA THR A 324 -18.41 -15.29 -11.72
C THR A 324 -17.57 -16.40 -11.08
N ASN A 325 -17.13 -16.24 -9.83
CA ASN A 325 -16.37 -17.27 -9.11
C ASN A 325 -17.27 -18.30 -8.40
N ALA A 326 -18.58 -18.02 -8.28
CA ALA A 326 -19.56 -18.91 -7.67
C ALA A 326 -20.30 -19.82 -8.68
N THR A 327 -20.06 -19.61 -9.97
CA THR A 327 -20.53 -20.43 -11.10
C THR A 327 -19.38 -21.22 -11.71
#